data_AF-A0A1H7MBY7-F1
#
_entry.id   AF-A0A1H7MBY7-F1
#
_cell.length_a   1.000
_cell.length_b   1.000
_cell.length_c   1.000
_cell.angle_alpha   90.00
_cell.angle_beta   90.00
_cell.angle_gamma   90.00
#
_symmetry.space_group_name_H-M   'P 1'
#
loop_
_entity.id
_entity.type
_entity.pdbx_description
1 polymer ?
#
loop_
_entity_poly.entity_id
_entity_poly.type
_entity_poly.pdbx_seq_one_letter_code
_entity_poly.pdbx_strand_id
1 'polypeptide(L)' 'MKTDLKNLSTVLKLAIKTDNLFQIPYVQVNEQFVITEHFVTKELEINDLSTYSWEPLNEGNLKKILLKSFPQN' A
#
# COMPACT_ATOMS: atom_id res chain seq x y z
N MET A 1 -10.99 14.99 -0.27
CA MET A 1 -11.11 13.67 -0.95
C MET A 1 -10.62 12.62 0.03
N LYS A 2 -11.38 11.53 0.24
CA LYS A 2 -10.94 10.42 1.09
C LYS A 2 -9.90 9.61 0.32
N THR A 3 -8.72 9.43 0.88
CA THR A 3 -7.70 8.56 0.28
C THR A 3 -8.14 7.12 0.48
N ASP A 4 -8.45 6.44 -0.61
CA ASP A 4 -8.79 5.01 -0.65
C ASP A 4 -7.80 4.29 -1.57
N LEU A 5 -7.85 2.96 -1.58
CA LEU A 5 -6.87 2.14 -2.31
C LEU A 5 -6.94 2.40 -3.81
N LYS A 6 -8.13 2.72 -4.34
CA LYS A 6 -8.36 3.00 -5.76
C LYS A 6 -7.71 4.32 -6.19
N ASN A 7 -7.89 5.37 -5.40
CA ASN A 7 -7.26 6.66 -5.64
C ASN A 7 -5.73 6.51 -5.59
N LEU A 8 -5.21 5.77 -4.61
CA LEU A 8 -3.77 5.54 -4.49
C LEU A 8 -3.19 4.76 -5.68
N SER A 9 -3.87 3.70 -6.10
CA SER A 9 -3.48 2.90 -7.27
C SER A 9 -3.37 3.77 -8.54
N THR A 10 -4.30 4.71 -8.71
CA THR A 10 -4.35 5.63 -9.85
C THR A 10 -3.18 6.63 -9.81
N VAL A 11 -2.92 7.22 -8.63
CA VAL A 11 -1.83 8.20 -8.45
C VAL A 11 -0.46 7.56 -8.66
N LEU A 12 -0.26 6.37 -8.09
CA LEU A 12 1.01 5.65 -8.20
C LEU A 12 1.17 4.91 -9.53
N LYS A 13 0.10 4.84 -10.34
CA LYS A 13 0.04 4.02 -11.57
C LYS A 13 0.38 2.55 -11.30
N LEU A 14 -0.08 2.04 -10.16
CA LEU A 14 0.10 0.64 -9.75
C LEU A 14 -1.24 -0.08 -9.83
N ALA A 15 -1.22 -1.33 -10.28
CA ALA A 15 -2.43 -2.14 -10.33
C ALA A 15 -2.83 -2.60 -8.91
N ILE A 16 -4.13 -2.62 -8.65
CA ILE A 16 -4.68 -3.32 -7.48
C ILE A 16 -4.62 -4.82 -7.76
N LYS A 17 -4.02 -5.56 -6.84
CA LYS A 17 -3.96 -7.02 -6.81
C LYS A 17 -4.93 -7.54 -5.75
N THR A 18 -5.15 -8.84 -5.78
CA THR A 18 -5.87 -9.57 -4.72
C THR A 18 -4.98 -10.69 -4.20
N ASP A 19 -5.18 -11.10 -2.95
CA ASP A 19 -4.45 -12.21 -2.37
C ASP A 19 -4.82 -13.54 -3.04
N ASN A 20 -4.11 -14.62 -2.70
CA ASN A 20 -4.33 -15.93 -3.33
C ASN A 20 -5.72 -16.52 -3.06
N LEU A 21 -6.46 -15.94 -2.11
CA LEU A 21 -7.84 -16.29 -1.78
C LEU A 21 -8.86 -15.34 -2.42
N PHE A 22 -8.42 -14.33 -3.18
CA PHE A 22 -9.24 -13.31 -3.83
C PHE A 22 -10.13 -12.48 -2.89
N GLN A 23 -9.72 -12.31 -1.63
CA GLN A 23 -10.50 -11.65 -0.58
C GLN A 23 -10.02 -10.24 -0.27
N ILE A 24 -8.70 -10.00 -0.29
CA ILE A 24 -8.12 -8.74 0.18
C ILE A 24 -7.47 -8.00 -0.99
N PRO A 25 -8.03 -6.86 -1.43
CA PRO A 25 -7.37 -6.02 -2.43
C PRO A 25 -6.18 -5.28 -1.81
N TYR A 26 -5.08 -5.20 -2.55
CA TYR A 26 -3.88 -4.48 -2.14
C TYR A 26 -3.16 -3.83 -3.33
N VAL A 27 -2.41 -2.76 -3.05
CA VAL A 27 -1.46 -2.16 -3.99
C VAL A 27 -0.07 -2.63 -3.62
N GLN A 28 0.59 -3.38 -4.50
CA GLN A 28 1.97 -3.78 -4.28
C GLN A 28 2.91 -2.66 -4.72
N VAL A 29 3.66 -2.12 -3.77
CA VAL A 29 4.60 -1.02 -4.01
C VAL A 29 5.94 -1.59 -4.50
N ASN A 30 6.42 -2.65 -3.85
CA ASN A 30 7.57 -3.43 -4.27
C ASN A 30 7.49 -4.86 -3.69
N GLU A 31 8.59 -5.61 -3.66
CA GLU A 31 8.62 -6.98 -3.09
C GLU A 31 8.43 -7.02 -1.57
N GLN A 32 8.75 -5.92 -0.87
CA GLN A 32 8.68 -5.81 0.59
C GLN A 32 7.38 -5.15 1.08
N PHE A 33 6.83 -4.17 0.36
CA PHE A 33 5.73 -3.34 0.85
C PHE A 33 4.47 -3.49 0.01
N VAL A 34 3.34 -3.71 0.69
CA VAL A 34 2.00 -3.65 0.12
C VAL A 34 1.14 -2.68 0.92
N ILE A 35 0.18 -2.05 0.25
CA ILE A 35 -0.79 -1.16 0.89
C ILE A 35 -2.16 -1.82 0.83
N THR A 36 -2.83 -1.92 1.97
CA THR A 36 -4.17 -2.51 2.12
C THR A 36 -5.14 -1.51 2.74
N GLU A 37 -6.42 -1.85 2.73
CA GLU A 37 -7.43 -1.18 3.56
C GLU A 37 -7.73 -2.02 4.79
N HIS A 38 -7.67 -1.42 5.97
CA HIS A 38 -8.07 -2.05 7.21
C HIS A 38 -9.55 -2.46 7.13
N PHE A 39 -9.84 -3.71 7.46
CA PHE A 39 -11.17 -4.31 7.23
C PHE A 39 -12.32 -3.54 7.88
N VAL A 40 -12.12 -3.09 9.13
CA VAL A 40 -13.13 -2.37 9.93
C VAL A 40 -13.15 -0.86 9.65
N THR A 41 -12.03 -0.16 9.86
CA THR A 41 -11.96 1.31 9.78
C THR A 41 -11.95 1.84 8.35
N LYS A 42 -11.61 1.01 7.35
CA LYS A 42 -11.38 1.41 5.95
C LYS A 42 -10.24 2.43 5.79
N GLU A 43 -9.35 2.51 6.78
CA GLU A 43 -8.13 3.30 6.69
C GLU A 43 -7.05 2.53 5.92
N LEU A 44 -6.17 3.24 5.24
CA LEU A 44 -5.08 2.62 4.51
C LEU A 44 -3.94 2.24 5.45
N GLU A 45 -3.29 1.12 5.18
CA GLU A 45 -2.20 0.58 5.96
C GLU A 45 -1.04 0.17 5.06
N ILE A 46 0.19 0.45 5.49
CA ILE A 46 1.39 -0.15 4.90
C ILE A 46 1.65 -1.45 5.62
N ASN A 47 1.85 -2.52 4.87
CA ASN A 47 2.30 -3.81 5.38
C ASN A 47 3.72 -4.08 4.86
N ASP A 48 4.63 -4.33 5.80
CA ASP A 48 5.98 -4.81 5.50
C ASP A 48 5.98 -6.34 5.54
N LEU A 49 6.12 -6.96 4.37
CA LEU A 49 6.13 -8.41 4.19
C LEU A 49 7.41 -9.07 4.73
N SER A 50 8.48 -8.30 4.98
CA SER A 50 9.71 -8.85 5.55
C SER A 50 9.62 -9.05 7.07
N THR A 51 8.83 -8.22 7.75
CA THR A 51 8.65 -8.24 9.21
C THR A 51 7.24 -8.65 9.64
N TYR A 52 6.32 -8.81 8.69
CA TYR A 52 4.88 -9.05 8.95
C TYR A 52 4.26 -7.99 9.87
N SER A 53 4.74 -6.75 9.77
CA SER A 53 4.23 -5.62 10.55
C SER A 53 3.39 -4.70 9.67
N TRP A 54 2.36 -4.11 10.25
CA TRP A 54 1.54 -3.09 9.60
C TRP A 54 1.54 -1.80 10.40
N GLU A 55 1.37 -0.68 9.69
CA GLU A 55 1.19 0.63 10.28
C GLU A 55 0.20 1.48 9.45
N PRO A 56 -0.53 2.42 10.08
CA PRO A 56 -1.39 3.34 9.36
C PRO A 56 -0.63 4.13 8.30
N LEU A 57 -1.19 4.24 7.09
CA LEU A 57 -0.63 5.02 6.01
C LEU A 57 -0.68 6.52 6.36
N ASN A 58 0.47 7.19 6.26
CA ASN A 58 0.59 8.64 6.35
C ASN A 58 1.56 9.16 5.29
N GLU A 59 1.66 10.47 5.14
CA GLU A 59 2.55 11.06 4.13
C GLU A 59 4.03 10.68 4.34
N GLY A 60 4.46 10.63 5.60
CA GLY A 60 5.85 10.35 5.97
C GLY A 60 6.29 8.94 5.59
N ASN A 61 5.52 7.92 6.00
CA ASN A 61 5.86 6.54 5.68
C ASN A 61 5.65 6.22 4.19
N LEU A 62 4.63 6.79 3.53
CA LEU A 62 4.43 6.67 2.09
C LEU A 62 5.63 7.21 1.32
N LYS A 63 6.09 8.42 1.64
CA LYS A 63 7.28 9.01 0.98
C LYS A 63 8.51 8.13 1.18
N LYS A 64 8.71 7.60 2.39
CA LYS A 64 9.83 6.71 2.71
C LYS A 64 9.82 5.43 1.87
N ILE A 65 8.67 4.77 1.74
CA ILE A 65 8.58 3.53 0.94
C ILE A 65 8.70 3.81 -0.56
N LEU A 66 8.16 4.93 -1.05
CA LEU A 66 8.26 5.30 -2.47
C LEU A 66 9.70 5.60 -2.85
N LEU A 67 10.46 6.33 -2.02
CA LEU A 67 11.89 6.58 -2.26
C LEU A 67 12.72 5.29 -2.32
N LYS A 68 12.38 4.28 -1.51
CA LYS A 68 13.04 2.96 -1.56
C LYS A 68 12.67 2.15 -2.79
N SER A 69 11.47 2.36 -3.33
CA SER A 69 10.89 1.53 -4.41
C SER A 69 11.11 2.13 -5.79
N PHE A 70 11.21 3.46 -5.86
CA PHE A 70 11.38 4.25 -7.07
C PHE A 70 12.53 5.24 -6.85
N PRO A 71 13.79 4.78 -6.81
CA PRO A 71 14.92 5.69 -6.73
C PRO A 71 14.87 6.62 -7.94
N GLN A 72 14.90 7.94 -7.69
CA GLN A 72 14.97 8.90 -8.78
C GLN A 72 16.33 8.77 -9.46
N ASN A 73 16.31 8.41 -10.74
CA ASN A 73 17.46 8.52 -11.65
C ASN A 73 17.71 9.98 -12.01
#